data_AF-A0AA47AI07-F1
#
_entry.id   AF-A0AA47AI07-F1
#
_cell.length_a   1.000
_cell.length_b   1.000
_cell.length_c   1.000
_cell.angle_alpha   90.00
_cell.angle_beta   90.00
_cell.angle_gamma   90.00
#
_symmetry.space_group_name_H-M   'P 1'
#
loop_
_entity.id
_entity.type
_entity.pdbx_description
1 polymer ?
#
loop_
_entity_poly.entity_id
_entity_poly.type
_entity_poly.pdbx_seq_one_letter_code
_entity_poly.pdbx_strand_id
1 'polypeptide(L)'
;MRYTQTLGTGTQPDQYGNKYSLKNAYMGHNPEDAVSYWNRCGCYYGAKSHTVRKWMLDSNNYRLEYGLGNYSRGAKSKERYKKSCKPKNGKLLKSC
;
A
#
# COMPACT_ATOMS: atom_id res chain seq x y z
N MET A 1 -9.93 8.95 17.52
CA MET A 1 -8.67 9.69 17.77
C MET A 1 -8.77 11.03 17.05
N ARG A 2 -8.63 12.16 17.76
CA ARG A 2 -8.68 13.49 17.18
C ARG A 2 -7.26 13.89 16.78
N TYR A 3 -6.99 14.02 15.49
CA TYR A 3 -5.72 14.59 15.03
C TYR A 3 -5.77 16.09 15.28
N THR A 4 -4.98 16.57 16.25
CA THR A 4 -4.75 18.00 16.48
C THR A 4 -4.06 18.58 15.25
N GLN A 5 -4.73 19.50 14.58
CA GLN A 5 -4.19 20.24 13.45
C GLN A 5 -3.21 21.30 13.99
N THR A 6 -1.94 20.90 14.18
CA THR A 6 -0.86 21.83 14.55
C THR A 6 -0.43 22.60 13.30
N LEU A 7 -0.85 23.86 13.23
CA LEU A 7 -0.29 24.86 12.33
C LEU A 7 1.21 25.05 12.63
N GLY A 8 2.05 24.92 11.60
CA GLY A 8 3.45 25.39 11.60
C GLY A 8 4.51 24.33 11.94
N THR A 9 5.24 23.87 10.91
CA THR A 9 6.59 23.25 10.87
C THR A 9 6.68 22.14 9.82
N GLY A 10 5.54 21.63 9.33
CA GLY A 10 5.53 20.59 8.28
C GLY A 10 6.15 19.27 8.75
N THR A 11 6.03 18.94 10.03
CA THR A 11 6.51 17.68 10.62
C THR A 11 5.35 16.79 11.08
N GLN A 12 5.48 15.47 10.90
CA GLN A 12 4.53 14.47 11.41
C GLN A 12 5.27 13.39 12.21
N PRO A 13 4.69 12.88 13.31
CA PRO A 13 5.26 11.77 14.06
C PRO A 13 5.04 10.42 13.34
N ASP A 14 6.02 9.54 13.42
CA ASP A 14 5.87 8.13 13.06
C ASP A 14 5.08 7.35 14.14
N GLN A 15 4.91 6.05 13.92
CA GLN A 15 4.24 5.15 14.86
C GLN A 15 4.94 5.01 16.23
N TYR A 16 6.19 5.46 16.36
CA TYR A 16 6.99 5.46 17.59
C TYR A 16 7.06 6.86 18.23
N GLY A 17 6.40 7.87 17.65
CA GLY A 17 6.41 9.25 18.12
C GLY A 17 7.59 10.10 17.63
N ASN A 18 8.47 9.55 16.78
CA ASN A 18 9.59 10.30 16.21
C ASN A 18 9.08 11.28 15.15
N LYS A 19 9.46 12.55 15.27
CA LYS A 19 8.98 13.62 14.37
C LYS A 19 9.87 13.73 13.14
N TYR A 20 9.26 13.68 11.97
CA TYR A 20 9.95 13.82 10.68
C TYR A 20 9.29 14.87 9.82
N SER A 21 10.09 15.53 8.96
CA SER A 21 9.55 16.46 7.96
C SER A 21 8.72 15.72 6.91
N LEU A 22 7.54 16.26 6.61
CA LEU A 22 6.68 15.83 5.52
C LEU A 22 7.34 15.95 4.15
N LYS A 23 8.32 16.86 3.99
CA LYS A 23 9.04 17.06 2.73
C LYS A 23 9.75 15.79 2.25
N ASN A 24 10.13 14.92 3.19
CA ASN A 24 10.85 13.66 2.92
C ASN A 24 10.01 12.43 3.28
N ALA A 25 8.70 12.59 3.39
CA ALA A 25 7.78 11.50 3.68
C ALA A 25 7.25 10.86 2.40
N TYR A 26 7.15 9.53 2.41
CA TYR A 26 6.59 8.74 1.31
C TYR A 26 5.42 7.91 1.80
N MET A 27 4.45 7.68 0.91
CA MET A 27 3.36 6.76 1.20
C MET A 27 3.76 5.35 0.78
N GLY A 28 4.00 4.49 1.76
CA GLY A 28 4.26 3.07 1.56
C GLY A 28 2.98 2.26 1.76
N HIS A 29 2.78 1.24 0.95
CA HIS A 29 1.73 0.25 1.21
C HIS A 29 2.09 -0.57 2.46
N ASN A 30 1.13 -0.71 3.37
CA ASN A 30 1.29 -1.41 4.63
C ASN A 30 -0.08 -1.99 5.06
N PRO A 31 -0.17 -3.25 5.53
CA PRO A 31 0.94 -4.15 5.89
C PRO A 31 1.54 -4.93 4.70
N GLU A 32 0.88 -4.94 3.54
CA GLU A 32 1.27 -5.73 2.38
C GLU A 32 1.66 -4.83 1.20
N ASP A 33 2.75 -5.17 0.51
CA ASP A 33 3.19 -4.46 -0.70
C ASP A 33 2.17 -4.64 -1.85
N ALA A 34 2.08 -3.64 -2.74
CA ALA A 34 1.17 -3.67 -3.87
C ALA A 34 1.38 -4.89 -4.80
N VAL A 35 2.64 -5.31 -5.03
CA VAL A 35 2.96 -6.46 -5.88
C VAL A 35 2.55 -7.76 -5.18
N SER A 36 2.77 -7.85 -3.86
CA SER A 36 2.35 -8.99 -3.05
C SER A 36 0.82 -9.14 -3.06
N TYR A 37 0.09 -8.05 -2.81
CA TYR A 37 -1.37 -8.04 -2.88
C TYR A 37 -1.87 -8.42 -4.28
N TRP A 38 -1.26 -7.89 -5.33
CA TRP A 38 -1.60 -8.28 -6.71
C TRP A 38 -1.41 -9.78 -6.92
N ASN A 39 -0.28 -10.33 -6.50
CA ASN A 39 0.08 -11.73 -6.70
C ASN A 39 -0.75 -12.71 -5.87
N ARG A 40 -1.24 -12.27 -4.70
CA ARG A 40 -2.08 -13.05 -3.80
C ARG A 40 -3.57 -12.94 -4.16
N CYS A 41 -4.02 -11.76 -4.57
CA CYS A 41 -5.43 -11.41 -4.67
C CYS A 41 -5.79 -10.66 -5.95
N GLY A 42 -5.10 -9.54 -6.23
CA GLY A 42 -5.53 -8.61 -7.28
C GLY A 42 -5.57 -9.22 -8.68
N CYS A 43 -4.66 -10.14 -8.98
CA CYS A 43 -4.57 -10.79 -10.29
C CYS A 43 -5.82 -11.62 -10.64
N TYR A 44 -6.53 -12.15 -9.63
CA TYR A 44 -7.75 -12.95 -9.78
C TYR A 44 -9.01 -12.12 -10.03
N TYR A 45 -9.07 -10.91 -9.45
CA TYR A 45 -10.15 -9.96 -9.74
C TYR A 45 -9.95 -9.24 -11.07
N GLY A 46 -8.70 -9.11 -11.48
CA GLY A 46 -8.28 -8.44 -12.71
C GLY A 46 -7.94 -6.98 -12.51
N ALA A 47 -7.15 -6.46 -13.46
CA ALA A 47 -6.70 -5.08 -13.45
C ALA A 47 -7.91 -4.13 -13.48
N LYS A 48 -7.86 -3.07 -12.66
CA LYS A 48 -8.91 -2.04 -12.54
C LYS A 48 -10.29 -2.55 -12.06
N SER A 49 -10.40 -3.79 -11.60
CA SER A 49 -11.63 -4.29 -10.95
C SER A 49 -11.99 -3.44 -9.73
N HIS A 50 -13.29 -3.40 -9.38
CA HIS A 50 -13.75 -2.62 -8.23
C HIS A 50 -13.04 -3.04 -6.93
N THR A 51 -12.84 -4.33 -6.70
CA THR A 51 -12.13 -4.86 -5.53
C THR A 51 -10.67 -4.38 -5.47
N VAL A 52 -9.95 -4.46 -6.59
CA VAL A 52 -8.55 -3.98 -6.64
C VAL A 52 -8.49 -2.47 -6.43
N ARG A 53 -9.39 -1.69 -7.04
CA ARG A 53 -9.43 -0.24 -6.85
C ARG A 53 -9.79 0.13 -5.41
N LYS A 54 -10.72 -0.59 -4.78
CA LYS A 54 -11.09 -0.38 -3.37
C LYS A 54 -9.87 -0.57 -2.46
N TRP A 55 -9.10 -1.64 -2.67
CA TRP A 55 -7.88 -1.86 -1.88
C TRP A 55 -6.80 -0.82 -2.16
N MET A 56 -6.55 -0.49 -3.42
CA MET A 56 -5.53 0.50 -3.83
C MET A 56 -5.85 1.93 -3.38
N LEU A 57 -7.12 2.27 -3.15
CA LEU A 57 -7.54 3.62 -2.76
C LEU A 57 -7.86 3.75 -1.27
N ASP A 58 -7.84 2.66 -0.52
CA ASP A 58 -8.10 2.68 0.92
C ASP A 58 -6.87 3.23 1.65
N SER A 59 -7.03 4.38 2.31
CA SER A 59 -5.96 5.03 3.07
C SER A 59 -5.46 4.18 4.24
N ASN A 60 -6.23 3.19 4.72
CA ASN A 60 -5.79 2.26 5.76
C ASN A 60 -4.74 1.26 5.26
N ASN A 61 -4.59 1.09 3.94
CA ASN A 61 -3.55 0.24 3.33
C ASN A 61 -2.24 0.99 3.09
N TYR A 62 -2.10 2.19 3.66
CA TYR A 62 -0.94 3.04 3.54
C TYR A 62 -0.42 3.46 4.91
N ARG A 63 0.90 3.61 5.02
CA ARG A 63 1.56 4.24 6.17
C ARG A 63 2.58 5.25 5.68
N LEU A 64 2.70 6.36 6.40
CA LEU A 64 3.81 7.28 6.16
C LEU A 64 5.12 6.59 6.51
N GLU A 65 6.04 6.63 5.56
CA GLU A 65 7.40 6.14 5.74
C GLU A 65 8.38 7.27 5.54
N TYR A 66 9.39 7.29 6.40
CA TYR A 66 10.39 8.32 6.42
C TYR A 66 11.74 7.71 6.02
N GLY A 67 12.42 8.36 5.07
CA GLY A 67 13.70 7.89 4.53
C GLY A 67 13.60 6.91 3.36
N LEU A 68 14.74 6.37 2.93
CA LEU A 68 14.90 5.60 1.68
C LEU A 68 14.38 4.15 1.75
N GLY A 69 13.81 3.73 2.89
CA GLY A 69 13.46 2.34 3.16
C GLY A 69 12.41 1.78 2.20
N ASN A 70 11.37 2.55 1.87
CA ASN A 70 10.27 2.10 1.01
C ASN A 70 10.77 1.69 -0.39
N TYR A 71 11.46 2.62 -1.08
CA TYR A 71 12.00 2.38 -2.41
C TYR A 71 13.02 1.24 -2.42
N SER A 72 13.87 1.15 -1.37
CA SER A 72 14.84 0.07 -1.25
C SER A 72 14.18 -1.31 -1.07
N ARG A 73 13.08 -1.41 -0.30
CA ARG A 73 12.35 -2.67 -0.11
C ARG A 73 11.72 -3.15 -1.41
N GLY A 74 11.08 -2.25 -2.16
CA GLY A 74 10.57 -2.54 -3.49
C GLY A 74 11.68 -3.01 -4.45
N ALA A 75 12.81 -2.28 -4.49
CA ALA A 75 13.95 -2.63 -5.35
C ALA A 75 14.61 -3.98 -4.98
N LYS A 76 14.65 -4.32 -3.68
CA LYS A 76 15.16 -5.61 -3.18
C LYS A 76 14.17 -6.76 -3.38
N SER A 77 12.89 -6.47 -3.60
CA SER A 77 11.87 -7.49 -3.81
C SER A 77 12.14 -8.26 -5.12
N LYS A 78 12.17 -9.59 -4.99
CA LYS A 78 12.24 -10.50 -6.14
C LYS A 78 10.87 -10.75 -6.76
N GLU A 79 9.81 -10.20 -6.18
CA GLU A 79 8.46 -10.39 -6.68
C GLU A 79 8.28 -9.73 -8.05
N ARG A 80 7.50 -10.38 -8.90
CA ARG A 80 7.10 -9.90 -10.21
C ARG A 80 5.59 -10.04 -10.33
N TYR A 81 4.97 -9.12 -11.06
CA TYR A 81 3.54 -9.17 -11.30
C TYR A 81 3.16 -10.46 -12.02
N LYS A 82 2.26 -11.24 -11.41
CA LYS A 82 1.58 -12.35 -12.09
C LYS A 82 0.70 -11.80 -13.21
N LYS A 83 0.54 -12.57 -14.28
CA LYS A 83 -0.46 -12.24 -15.31
C LYS A 83 -1.85 -12.23 -14.67
N SER A 84 -2.69 -11.30 -15.11
CA SER A 84 -4.08 -11.27 -14.65
C SER A 84 -4.78 -12.56 -15.07
N CYS A 85 -5.29 -13.29 -14.09
CA CYS A 85 -6.15 -14.43 -14.29
C CYS A 85 -7.57 -13.91 -14.31
N LYS A 86 -8.14 -13.60 -15.49
CA LYS A 86 -9.59 -13.47 -15.57
C LYS A 86 -10.20 -14.79 -15.07
N PRO A 87 -11.18 -14.77 -14.15
CA PRO A 87 -11.76 -16.01 -13.65
C PRO A 87 -12.41 -16.74 -14.83
N LYS A 88 -11.85 -17.90 -15.19
CA LYS A 88 -12.53 -18.83 -16.07
C LYS A 88 -13.68 -19.41 -15.23
N ASN A 89 -14.91 -19.02 -15.56
CA ASN A 89 -16.17 -19.55 -15.01
C ASN A 89 -16.66 -18.96 -13.67
N GLY A 90 -16.42 -17.68 -13.38
CA GLY A 90 -17.14 -16.94 -12.32
C GLY A 90 -16.89 -17.38 -10.87
N LYS A 91 -16.10 -18.44 -10.63
CA LYS A 91 -15.65 -18.83 -9.29
C LYS A 91 -14.51 -17.91 -8.86
N LEU A 92 -14.83 -16.92 -8.01
CA LEU A 92 -13.82 -16.22 -7.21
C LEU A 92 -13.05 -17.27 -6.41
N LEU A 93 -11.74 -17.38 -6.66
CA LEU A 93 -10.89 -18.28 -5.91
C LEU A 93 -10.53 -17.62 -4.57
N LYS A 94 -10.99 -18.26 -3.48
CA LYS A 94 -10.57 -18.19 -2.06
C LYS A 94 -10.31 -16.81 -1.46
N SER A 95 -10.93 -16.59 -0.29
CA SER A 95 -10.89 -15.37 0.54
C SER A 95 -9.57 -14.61 0.47
N CYS A 96 -9.61 -13.54 -0.33
CA CYS A 96 -8.99 -12.26 -0.05
C CYS A 96 -10.02 -11.44 0.73
#